data_AF-A0A096KNI7-F1
#
_entry.id   AF-A0A096KNI7-F1
#
_cell.length_a   1.000
_cell.length_b   1.000
_cell.length_c   1.000
_cell.angle_alpha   90.00
_cell.angle_beta   90.00
_cell.angle_gamma   90.00
#
_symmetry.space_group_name_H-M   'P 1'
#
loop_
_entity.id
_entity.type
_entity.pdbx_description
1 polymer ?
#
loop_
_entity_poly.entity_id
_entity_poly.type
_entity_poly.pdbx_seq_one_letter_code
_entity_poly.pdbx_strand_id
1 'polypeptide(L)'
;MNERHDDLQEIIDAALREMAAEEGDGFDPQACNLAEFCRRTGLTRSRARTVRAHGFRALPHGNSGRRAAPGVLAGHTGLVDDLLRKGVTNSQVIFERLLGQGYAGGLT
;
A
#
# COMPACT_ATOMS: atom_id res chain seq x y z
N MET A 1 -0.61 -9.76 -8.76
CA MET A 1 0.25 -8.68 -8.23
C MET A 1 0.66 -9.03 -6.80
N ASN A 2 1.42 -10.12 -6.63
CA ASN A 2 1.99 -10.56 -5.34
C ASN A 2 3.54 -10.67 -5.43
N GLU A 3 4.09 -10.49 -6.62
CA GLU A 3 5.48 -10.80 -6.96
C GLU A 3 6.48 -10.05 -6.07
N ARG A 4 6.26 -8.75 -5.84
CA ARG A 4 7.18 -7.92 -5.03
C ARG A 4 7.23 -8.29 -3.54
N HIS A 5 6.22 -9.01 -3.03
CA HIS A 5 6.17 -9.45 -1.64
C HIS A 5 6.92 -10.77 -1.47
N ASP A 6 6.74 -11.68 -2.42
CA ASP A 6 7.45 -12.96 -2.45
C ASP A 6 8.96 -12.72 -2.60
N ASP A 7 9.39 -11.78 -3.46
CA ASP A 7 10.81 -11.39 -3.61
C ASP A 7 11.43 -10.92 -2.28
N LEU A 8 10.69 -10.13 -1.49
CA LEU A 8 11.20 -9.62 -0.22
C LEU A 8 11.24 -10.70 0.86
N GLN A 9 10.25 -11.61 0.87
CA GLN A 9 10.24 -12.74 1.80
C GLN A 9 11.43 -13.67 1.51
N GLU A 10 11.72 -13.96 0.24
CA GLU A 10 12.89 -14.77 -0.15
C GLU A 10 14.21 -14.18 0.35
N ILE A 11 14.39 -12.86 0.24
CA ILE A 11 15.59 -12.17 0.74
C ILE A 11 15.71 -12.29 2.27
N ILE A 12 14.58 -12.15 2.99
CA ILE A 12 14.55 -12.28 4.45
C ILE A 12 14.88 -13.72 4.87
N ASP A 13 14.27 -14.70 4.22
CA ASP A 13 14.47 -16.12 4.51
C ASP A 13 15.90 -16.57 4.19
N ALA A 14 16.47 -16.08 3.08
CA ALA A 14 17.87 -16.32 2.74
C ALA A 14 18.82 -15.77 3.80
N ALA A 15 18.63 -14.50 4.19
CA ALA A 15 19.47 -13.87 5.22
C ALA A 15 19.39 -14.59 6.57
N LEU A 16 18.19 -15.03 6.98
CA LEU A 16 18.01 -15.79 8.23
C LEU A 16 18.68 -17.16 8.17
N ARG A 17 18.62 -17.84 7.02
CA ARG A 17 19.25 -19.15 6.84
C ARG A 17 20.77 -19.06 6.94
N GLU A 18 21.37 -18.03 6.32
CA GLU A 18 22.81 -17.82 6.41
C GLU A 18 23.24 -17.47 7.84
N MET A 19 22.50 -16.59 8.52
CA MET A 19 22.78 -16.25 9.92
C MET A 19 22.65 -17.48 10.84
N ALA A 20 21.63 -18.31 10.62
CA ALA A 20 21.46 -19.56 11.37
C ALA A 20 22.61 -20.56 11.10
N ALA A 21 23.11 -20.62 9.86
CA ALA A 21 24.23 -21.47 9.51
C ALA A 21 25.55 -21.03 10.18
N GLU A 22 25.72 -19.74 10.43
CA GLU A 22 26.92 -19.18 11.10
C GLU A 22 26.84 -19.27 12.63
N GLU A 23 25.67 -19.07 13.22
CA GLU A 23 25.47 -19.06 14.67
C GLU A 23 25.22 -20.48 15.25
N GLY A 24 24.77 -21.41 14.42
CA GLY A 24 24.60 -22.83 14.77
C GLY A 24 23.30 -23.13 15.55
N ASP A 25 23.31 -24.23 16.30
CA ASP A 25 22.12 -24.87 16.92
C ASP A 25 21.43 -24.03 18.02
N GLY A 26 21.97 -22.84 18.33
CA GLY A 26 21.43 -21.88 19.30
C GLY A 26 20.83 -20.63 18.67
N PHE A 27 20.66 -20.58 17.34
CA PHE A 27 20.15 -19.40 16.67
C PHE A 27 18.69 -19.12 17.05
N ASP A 28 18.49 -18.04 17.82
CA ASP A 28 17.17 -17.45 18.02
C ASP A 28 16.98 -16.28 17.03
N PRO A 29 16.08 -16.41 16.04
CA PRO A 29 15.73 -15.30 15.15
C PRO A 29 15.27 -14.06 15.91
N GLN A 30 14.67 -14.22 17.08
CA GLN A 30 14.23 -13.10 17.92
C GLN A 30 15.36 -12.50 18.75
N ALA A 31 16.52 -13.11 18.87
CA ALA A 31 17.71 -12.50 19.45
C ALA A 31 18.73 -12.02 18.40
N CYS A 32 18.46 -12.27 17.11
CA CYS A 32 19.40 -12.05 16.02
C CYS A 32 19.95 -10.61 15.97
N ASN A 33 21.20 -10.49 15.52
CA ASN A 33 21.85 -9.20 15.33
C ASN A 33 21.15 -8.38 14.23
N LEU A 34 20.39 -7.36 14.65
CA LEU A 34 19.63 -6.53 13.73
C LEU A 34 20.52 -5.74 12.76
N ALA A 35 21.72 -5.35 13.17
CA ALA A 35 22.63 -4.58 12.31
C ALA A 35 23.12 -5.43 11.15
N GLU A 36 23.43 -6.69 11.43
CA GLU A 36 23.84 -7.66 10.42
C GLU A 36 22.69 -8.05 9.49
N PHE A 37 21.52 -8.31 10.06
CA PHE A 37 20.31 -8.56 9.30
C PHE A 37 20.00 -7.42 8.31
N CYS A 38 20.15 -6.15 8.72
CA CYS A 38 19.99 -5.00 7.84
C CYS A 38 21.04 -4.97 6.71
N ARG A 39 22.28 -5.37 6.98
CA ARG A 39 23.34 -5.44 5.94
C ARG A 39 23.05 -6.51 4.90
N ARG A 40 22.57 -7.70 5.32
CA ARG A 40 22.26 -8.82 4.43
C ARG A 40 20.98 -8.59 3.61
N THR A 41 19.93 -8.06 4.24
CA THR A 41 18.63 -7.83 3.57
C THR A 41 18.52 -6.49 2.85
N GLY A 42 19.44 -5.55 3.09
CA GLY A 42 19.34 -4.16 2.60
C GLY A 42 18.18 -3.36 3.22
N LEU A 43 17.52 -3.89 4.25
CA LEU A 43 16.40 -3.22 4.91
C LEU A 43 16.87 -2.07 5.80
N THR A 44 16.05 -1.02 5.88
CA THR A 44 16.23 0.01 6.90
C THR A 44 15.97 -0.58 8.29
N ARG A 45 16.63 0.00 9.31
CA ARG A 45 16.50 -0.46 10.70
C ARG A 45 15.04 -0.44 11.20
N SER A 46 14.23 0.52 10.77
CA SER A 46 12.81 0.58 11.09
C SER A 46 12.03 -0.58 10.48
N ARG A 47 12.23 -0.85 9.18
CA ARG A 47 11.58 -1.98 8.50
C ARG A 47 12.00 -3.32 9.09
N ALA A 48 13.29 -3.50 9.40
CA ALA A 48 13.79 -4.71 10.03
C ALA A 48 13.13 -4.98 11.41
N ARG A 49 12.91 -3.93 12.22
CA ARG A 49 12.17 -4.04 13.49
C ARG A 49 10.71 -4.46 13.28
N THR A 50 10.03 -3.85 12.31
CA THR A 50 8.64 -4.21 11.96
C THR A 50 8.55 -5.66 11.49
N VAL A 51 9.43 -6.06 10.58
CA VAL A 51 9.51 -7.44 10.07
C VAL A 51 9.77 -8.43 11.20
N ARG A 52 10.72 -8.15 12.11
CA ARG A 52 10.98 -8.97 13.30
C ARG A 52 9.76 -9.09 14.23
N ALA A 53 9.07 -7.98 14.49
CA ALA A 53 7.85 -7.95 15.31
C ALA A 53 6.71 -8.79 14.69
N HIS A 54 6.74 -8.97 13.38
CA HIS A 54 5.84 -9.84 12.63
C HIS A 54 6.37 -11.27 12.42
N GLY A 55 7.43 -11.67 13.13
CA GLY A 55 8.00 -13.02 13.01
C GLY A 55 8.71 -13.24 11.68
N PHE A 56 9.35 -12.21 11.14
CA PHE A 56 10.08 -12.21 9.87
C PHE A 56 9.22 -12.43 8.62
N ARG A 57 7.93 -12.11 8.71
CA ARG A 57 7.00 -12.15 7.57
C ARG A 57 6.86 -10.78 6.93
N ALA A 58 7.03 -10.73 5.61
CA ALA A 58 6.78 -9.57 4.76
C ALA A 58 5.27 -9.37 4.56
N LEU A 59 4.58 -8.88 5.60
CA LEU A 59 3.16 -8.57 5.50
C LEU A 59 2.89 -7.39 4.55
N PRO A 60 1.75 -7.40 3.84
CA PRO A 60 1.32 -6.25 3.07
C PRO A 60 1.10 -5.06 4.01
N HIS A 61 1.32 -3.86 3.48
CA HIS A 61 1.01 -2.63 4.22
C HIS A 61 -0.47 -2.64 4.63
N GLY A 62 -0.82 -2.15 5.81
CA GLY A 62 -2.22 -2.12 6.28
C GLY A 62 -3.18 -1.28 5.43
N ASN A 63 -2.64 -0.57 4.43
CA ASN A 63 -3.39 0.21 3.45
C ASN A 63 -3.30 -0.38 2.02
N SER A 64 -2.57 -1.48 1.84
CA SER A 64 -2.55 -2.22 0.57
C SER A 64 -3.97 -2.69 0.27
N GLY A 65 -4.49 -2.30 -0.90
CA GLY A 65 -5.84 -2.66 -1.34
C GLY A 65 -6.97 -1.80 -0.76
N ARG A 66 -6.70 -0.91 0.22
CA ARG A 66 -7.69 0.07 0.66
C ARG A 66 -7.81 1.17 -0.38
N ARG A 67 -9.00 1.31 -0.97
CA ARG A 67 -9.37 2.46 -1.79
C ARG A 67 -9.97 3.53 -0.89
N ALA A 68 -9.79 4.79 -1.25
CA ALA A 68 -10.47 5.90 -0.59
C ALA A 68 -11.99 5.67 -0.65
N ALA A 69 -12.70 6.11 0.38
CA ALA A 69 -14.16 6.11 0.32
C ALA A 69 -14.62 6.88 -0.93
N PRO A 70 -15.67 6.42 -1.63
CA PRO A 70 -16.22 7.15 -2.76
C PRO A 70 -16.54 8.58 -2.33
N GLY A 71 -15.97 9.57 -3.03
CA GLY A 71 -16.24 10.99 -2.74
C GLY A 71 -17.69 11.36 -3.09
N VAL A 72 -18.11 12.57 -2.72
CA VAL A 72 -19.47 13.11 -2.99
C VAL A 72 -19.84 13.04 -4.48
N LEU A 73 -18.86 13.15 -5.38
CA LEU A 73 -19.04 13.04 -6.83
C LEU A 73 -19.23 11.60 -7.35
N ALA A 74 -18.94 10.57 -6.55
CA ALA A 74 -18.96 9.19 -7.03
C ALA A 74 -20.36 8.74 -7.50
N GLY A 75 -21.43 9.32 -6.95
CA GLY A 75 -22.81 9.08 -7.41
C GLY A 75 -23.20 9.80 -8.70
N HIS A 76 -22.39 10.75 -9.18
CA HIS A 76 -22.70 11.59 -10.33
C HIS A 76 -21.73 11.43 -11.50
N THR A 77 -20.76 10.53 -11.41
CA THR A 77 -19.76 10.28 -12.46
C THR A 77 -20.41 9.98 -13.81
N GLY A 78 -21.45 9.15 -13.84
CA GLY A 78 -22.17 8.82 -15.08
C GLY A 78 -22.80 10.05 -15.77
N LEU A 79 -23.39 10.97 -14.99
CA LEU A 79 -23.94 12.21 -15.55
C LEU A 79 -22.81 13.08 -16.13
N VAL A 80 -21.70 13.22 -15.40
CA VAL A 80 -20.58 14.04 -15.85
C VAL A 80 -19.98 13.45 -17.14
N ASP A 81 -19.77 12.13 -17.19
CA ASP A 81 -19.23 11.43 -18.35
C ASP A 81 -20.13 11.58 -19.58
N ASP A 82 -21.45 11.49 -19.41
CA ASP A 82 -22.43 11.69 -20.49
C ASP A 82 -22.42 13.12 -21.03
N LEU A 83 -22.24 14.12 -20.16
CA LEU A 83 -22.15 15.52 -20.56
C LEU A 83 -20.88 15.82 -21.31
N LEU A 84 -19.75 15.32 -20.81
CA LEU A 84 -18.45 15.44 -21.48
C LEU A 84 -18.47 14.75 -22.84
N ARG A 85 -19.08 13.56 -22.95
CA ARG A 85 -19.25 12.85 -24.23
C ARG A 85 -20.11 13.62 -25.22
N LYS A 86 -21.10 14.38 -24.75
CA LYS A 86 -21.94 15.27 -25.56
C LYS A 86 -21.24 16.61 -25.91
N GLY A 87 -19.99 16.80 -25.50
CA GLY A 87 -19.20 18.01 -25.77
C GLY A 87 -19.49 19.17 -24.83
N VAL A 88 -20.23 18.95 -23.74
CA VAL A 88 -20.46 19.96 -22.70
C VAL A 88 -19.22 20.03 -21.81
N THR A 89 -18.30 20.94 -22.12
CA THR A 89 -17.06 21.16 -21.36
C THR A 89 -17.17 22.32 -20.37
N ASN A 90 -18.25 23.10 -20.43
CA ASN A 90 -18.49 24.21 -19.52
C ASN A 90 -18.80 23.66 -18.12
N SER A 91 -17.89 23.92 -17.17
CA SER A 91 -17.97 23.46 -15.79
C SER A 91 -19.20 24.00 -15.05
N GLN A 92 -19.65 25.20 -15.36
CA GLN A 92 -20.83 25.80 -14.73
C GLN A 92 -22.12 25.08 -15.16
N VAL A 93 -22.21 24.72 -16.44
CA VAL A 93 -23.35 23.94 -16.97
C VAL A 93 -23.38 22.53 -16.38
N ILE A 94 -22.23 21.92 -16.16
CA ILE A 94 -22.13 20.61 -15.48
C ILE A 94 -22.57 20.76 -14.02
N PHE A 95 -22.14 21.80 -13.33
CA PHE A 95 -22.49 22.05 -11.93
C PHE A 95 -24.00 22.29 -11.71
N GLU A 96 -24.66 23.06 -12.58
CA GLU A 96 -26.12 23.24 -12.51
C GLU A 96 -26.88 21.92 -12.65
N ARG A 97 -26.40 21.03 -13.53
CA ARG A 97 -26.99 19.69 -13.72
C ARG A 97 -26.73 18.77 -12.52
N LEU A 98 -25.57 18.90 -11.88
CA LEU A 98 -25.26 18.22 -10.63
C LEU A 98 -26.20 18.67 -9.51
N LEU A 99 -26.40 19.98 -9.33
CA LEU A 99 -27.35 20.52 -8.35
C LEU A 99 -28.77 19.99 -8.57
N GLY A 100 -29.22 19.90 -9.84
CA GLY A 100 -30.52 19.34 -10.19
C GLY A 100 -30.71 17.87 -9.81
N GLN A 101 -29.62 17.12 -9.59
CA GLN A 101 -29.64 15.74 -9.10
C GLN A 101 -29.42 15.62 -7.57
N GLY A 102 -29.41 16.74 -6.85
CA GLY A 102 -29.21 16.74 -5.40
C GLY A 102 -27.73 16.72 -4.98
N TYR A 103 -26.82 17.15 -5.85
CA TYR A 103 -25.41 17.32 -5.47
C TYR A 103 -25.28 18.37 -4.36
N ALA A 104 -24.72 17.96 -3.22
CA ALA A 104 -24.56 18.81 -2.03
C ALA A 104 -23.17 19.46 -1.91
N GLY A 105 -22.31 19.30 -2.92
CA GLY A 105 -20.96 19.87 -2.92
C GLY A 105 -20.91 21.33 -3.40
N GLY A 106 -19.81 22.02 -3.07
CA GLY A 106 -19.54 23.40 -3.48
C GLY A 106 -18.62 23.51 -4.70
N LEU A 107 -18.42 24.75 -5.17
CA LEU A 107 -17.53 25.09 -6.29
C LEU A 107 -16.07 25.30 -5.87
N THR A 108 -15.69 24.78 -4.70
CA THR A 108 -14.46 25.12 -3.95
C THR A 108 -13.54 23.92 -3.87
#